data_AF-A0A061NR61-F1
#
_entry.id   AF-A0A061NR61-F1
#
_cell.length_a   1.000
_cell.length_b   1.000
_cell.length_c   1.000
_cell.angle_alpha   90.00
_cell.angle_beta   90.00
_cell.angle_gamma   90.00
#
_symmetry.space_group_name_H-M   'P 1'
#
loop_
_entity.id
_entity.type
_entity.pdbx_description
1 polymer ?
#
loop_
_entity_poly.entity_id
_entity_poly.type
_entity_poly.pdbx_seq_one_letter_code
_entity_poly.pdbx_strand_id
1 'polypeptide(L)'
;MITNDGKVATDLKNSLLDQYGTIWKGNQDVTVTVSGDGEFEIKAIENTTDGEVSIDLNDYVGGAEGVEAGTYTVSYAIDDLELGEVTVEVIELDLDSVDQFFLTAVEEETMDLYDSEENKLATDVHQTVTIGAEFEGIDLDATELEAALGDLDGSLKLTTSNSEIVSFDGEESKDVSNTTSDFTVAGEAEGTATVSLVQVEGDFVTTIAATDITVENSTPQITEITLEDEESPLRINAEGYVETYNTLTSPDVEEITNEMIEEVVFVSSQDIAIIYVSEVYGGGVFTVEAVRANAENN
;
A
#
# COMPACT_ATOMS: atom_id res chain seq x y z
N MET A 1 0.38 -23.55 6.70
CA MET A 1 -0.43 -22.50 7.36
C MET A 1 0.20 -22.32 8.73
N ILE A 2 0.59 -21.10 9.12
CA ILE A 2 1.24 -20.79 10.42
C ILE A 2 0.20 -20.01 11.25
N THR A 3 0.06 -20.30 12.53
CA THR A 3 -0.82 -19.57 13.47
C THR A 3 -0.12 -18.33 14.01
N ASN A 4 -0.89 -17.30 14.38
CA ASN A 4 -0.42 -16.01 14.92
C ASN A 4 0.46 -16.09 16.19
N ASP A 5 0.78 -17.27 16.70
CA ASP A 5 1.76 -17.51 17.77
C ASP A 5 3.10 -18.06 17.26
N GLY A 6 3.37 -17.96 15.95
CA GLY A 6 4.62 -18.41 15.32
C GLY A 6 4.76 -19.93 15.30
N LYS A 7 3.64 -20.66 15.34
CA LYS A 7 3.63 -22.13 15.25
C LYS A 7 3.01 -22.55 13.94
N VAL A 8 3.48 -23.67 13.40
CA VAL A 8 2.78 -24.29 12.28
C VAL A 8 1.35 -24.61 12.70
N ALA A 9 0.36 -24.18 11.92
CA ALA A 9 -1.02 -24.58 12.08
C ALA A 9 -1.09 -26.08 11.83
N THR A 10 -1.15 -26.80 12.94
CA THR A 10 -1.18 -28.25 13.01
C THR A 10 -2.61 -28.80 12.92
N ASP A 11 -3.61 -27.91 12.95
CA ASP A 11 -5.03 -28.25 12.85
C ASP A 11 -5.44 -28.61 11.42
N LEU A 12 -5.63 -29.89 11.18
CA LEU A 12 -6.15 -30.46 9.95
C LEU A 12 -7.64 -30.78 10.11
N LYS A 13 -8.49 -30.09 9.33
CA LYS A 13 -9.93 -30.39 9.24
C LYS A 13 -10.25 -31.08 7.94
N ASN A 14 -10.80 -32.28 8.04
CA ASN A 14 -11.15 -33.11 6.89
C ASN A 14 -12.60 -33.58 6.98
N SER A 15 -13.27 -33.70 5.84
CA SER A 15 -14.65 -34.17 5.77
C SER A 15 -14.73 -35.56 5.14
N LEU A 16 -15.49 -36.45 5.76
CA LEU A 16 -15.91 -37.71 5.16
C LEU A 16 -16.93 -37.44 4.07
N LEU A 17 -16.67 -37.96 2.87
CA LEU A 17 -17.57 -37.84 1.73
C LEU A 17 -18.30 -39.15 1.49
N ASP A 18 -19.57 -39.07 1.11
CA ASP A 18 -20.30 -40.21 0.59
C ASP A 18 -19.90 -40.53 -0.86
N GLN A 19 -20.48 -41.59 -1.42
CA GLN A 19 -20.23 -42.04 -2.79
C GLN A 19 -20.60 -41.02 -3.89
N TYR A 20 -21.27 -39.92 -3.53
CA TYR A 20 -21.66 -38.83 -4.43
C TYR A 20 -20.79 -37.58 -4.22
N GLY A 21 -19.77 -37.63 -3.35
CA GLY A 21 -18.92 -36.50 -3.03
C GLY A 21 -19.59 -35.47 -2.09
N THR A 22 -20.69 -35.84 -1.42
CA THR A 22 -21.35 -34.97 -0.44
C THR A 22 -20.85 -35.30 0.97
N ILE A 23 -20.72 -34.29 1.84
CA ILE A 23 -20.33 -34.51 3.24
C ILE A 23 -21.30 -35.48 3.92
N TRP A 24 -20.76 -36.57 4.43
CA TRP A 24 -21.48 -37.59 5.17
C TRP A 24 -21.69 -37.13 6.61
N LYS A 25 -22.91 -36.72 6.98
CA LYS A 25 -23.21 -36.07 8.27
C LYS A 25 -23.35 -37.03 9.47
N GLY A 26 -22.53 -38.06 9.55
CA GLY A 26 -22.56 -39.02 10.65
C GLY A 26 -21.38 -38.87 11.62
N ASN A 27 -21.53 -39.52 12.77
CA ASN A 27 -20.45 -39.68 13.74
C ASN A 27 -19.88 -41.09 13.59
N GLN A 28 -18.58 -41.18 13.39
CA GLN A 28 -17.87 -42.40 13.11
C GLN A 28 -16.47 -42.35 13.75
N ASP A 29 -16.03 -43.48 14.28
CA ASP A 29 -14.64 -43.66 14.68
C ASP A 29 -13.78 -43.80 13.42
N VAL A 30 -12.80 -42.92 13.29
CA VAL A 30 -11.81 -42.89 12.21
C VAL A 30 -10.45 -43.17 12.83
N THR A 31 -9.77 -44.18 12.33
CA THR A 31 -8.37 -44.42 12.65
C THR A 31 -7.52 -43.41 11.90
N VAL A 32 -6.78 -42.61 12.64
CA VAL A 32 -5.83 -41.63 12.14
C VAL A 32 -4.43 -42.19 12.37
N THR A 33 -3.64 -42.25 11.29
CA THR A 33 -2.22 -42.62 11.38
C THR A 33 -1.39 -41.43 10.93
N VAL A 34 -0.52 -40.93 11.82
CA VAL A 34 0.47 -39.90 11.51
C VAL A 34 1.83 -40.57 11.42
N SER A 35 2.48 -40.46 10.27
CA SER A 35 3.85 -40.91 10.02
C SER A 35 4.71 -39.74 9.56
N GLY A 36 6.02 -39.84 9.69
CA GLY A 36 6.96 -38.79 9.29
C GLY A 36 8.32 -39.37 8.92
N ASP A 37 9.32 -38.51 8.76
CA ASP A 37 10.68 -38.93 8.40
C ASP A 37 11.27 -39.90 9.44
N GLY A 38 11.70 -41.08 8.98
CA GLY A 38 12.24 -42.17 9.83
C GLY A 38 11.26 -43.32 10.11
N GLU A 39 11.52 -44.12 11.15
CA GLU A 39 10.61 -45.20 11.61
C GLU A 39 9.63 -44.69 12.68
N PHE A 40 8.95 -43.57 12.40
CA PHE A 40 7.95 -42.98 13.29
C PHE A 40 6.52 -43.19 12.74
N GLU A 41 5.63 -43.74 13.57
CA GLU A 41 4.22 -43.93 13.27
C GLU A 41 3.41 -43.86 14.56
N ILE A 42 2.42 -42.96 14.63
CA ILE A 42 1.44 -42.88 15.72
C ILE A 42 0.05 -43.14 15.16
N LYS A 43 -0.70 -43.98 15.87
CA LYS A 43 -2.09 -44.32 15.54
C LYS A 43 -3.01 -43.93 16.68
N ALA A 44 -4.09 -43.24 16.35
CA ALA A 44 -5.16 -42.89 17.27
C ALA A 44 -6.53 -43.09 16.62
N ILE A 45 -7.58 -43.05 17.44
CA ILE A 45 -8.97 -43.12 16.98
C ILE A 45 -9.60 -41.76 17.29
N GLU A 46 -10.01 -41.07 16.23
CA GLU A 46 -10.73 -39.81 16.31
C GLU A 46 -12.20 -39.99 15.97
N ASN A 47 -13.06 -39.22 16.61
CA ASN A 47 -14.50 -39.26 16.35
C ASN A 47 -14.89 -38.14 15.41
N THR A 48 -15.63 -38.46 14.35
CA THR A 48 -16.21 -37.42 13.50
C THR A 48 -17.41 -36.75 14.17
N THR A 49 -17.57 -35.45 13.93
CA THR A 49 -18.78 -34.69 14.28
C THR A 49 -19.38 -34.14 12.99
N ASP A 50 -20.61 -34.55 12.66
CA ASP A 50 -21.28 -34.17 11.40
C ASP A 50 -20.44 -34.46 10.14
N GLY A 51 -19.63 -35.52 10.18
CA GLY A 51 -18.75 -35.92 9.08
C GLY A 51 -17.38 -35.26 9.06
N GLU A 52 -17.09 -34.34 9.98
CA GLU A 52 -15.80 -33.67 10.07
C GLU A 52 -14.92 -34.35 11.12
N VAL A 53 -13.65 -34.57 10.78
CA VAL A 53 -12.58 -34.94 11.71
C VAL A 53 -11.58 -33.79 11.78
N SER A 54 -11.23 -33.40 13.00
CA SER A 54 -10.21 -32.39 13.28
C SER A 54 -9.05 -33.06 13.99
N ILE A 55 -7.84 -32.86 13.51
CA ILE A 55 -6.61 -33.39 14.11
C ILE A 55 -5.68 -32.22 14.35
N ASP A 56 -5.17 -32.09 15.57
CA ASP A 56 -4.03 -31.24 15.84
C ASP A 56 -2.76 -32.10 15.75
N LEU A 57 -1.91 -31.89 14.74
CA LEU A 57 -0.62 -32.59 14.63
C LEU A 57 0.25 -32.43 15.89
N ASN A 58 0.13 -31.33 16.66
CA ASN A 58 0.87 -31.19 17.92
C ASN A 58 0.47 -32.27 18.94
N ASP A 59 -0.78 -32.74 18.95
CA ASP A 59 -1.20 -33.82 19.85
C ASP A 59 -0.56 -35.17 19.51
N TYR A 60 -0.08 -35.32 18.29
CA TYR A 60 0.52 -36.56 17.78
C TYR A 60 2.04 -36.49 17.83
N VAL A 61 2.63 -35.43 17.27
CA VAL A 61 4.08 -35.28 17.07
C VAL A 61 4.68 -34.11 17.83
N GLY A 62 3.85 -33.24 18.42
CA GLY A 62 4.30 -32.10 19.20
C GLY A 62 4.86 -32.53 20.54
N GLY A 63 6.17 -32.45 20.71
CA GLY A 63 6.81 -32.58 22.02
C GLY A 63 6.55 -31.35 22.89
N ALA A 64 7.33 -31.20 23.97
CA ALA A 64 7.33 -29.96 24.76
C ALA A 64 7.79 -28.73 23.97
N GLU A 65 8.44 -28.96 22.81
CA GLU A 65 9.05 -27.95 21.95
C GLU A 65 8.24 -27.73 20.65
N GLY A 66 7.11 -28.43 20.46
CA GLY A 66 6.30 -28.38 19.23
C GLY A 66 6.63 -29.51 18.24
N VAL A 67 6.08 -29.41 17.02
CA VAL A 67 6.37 -30.34 15.91
C VAL A 67 7.70 -29.96 15.27
N GLU A 68 8.60 -30.93 15.09
CA GLU A 68 9.87 -30.73 14.40
C GLU A 68 9.67 -30.50 12.90
N ALA A 69 10.64 -29.84 12.25
CA ALA A 69 10.63 -29.72 10.79
C ALA A 69 10.80 -31.08 10.11
N GLY A 70 10.08 -31.30 9.01
CA GLY A 70 10.05 -32.53 8.26
C GLY A 70 8.76 -32.73 7.50
N THR A 71 8.68 -33.83 6.75
CA THR A 71 7.44 -34.21 6.06
C THR A 71 6.66 -35.23 6.88
N TYR A 72 5.37 -34.97 7.07
CA TYR A 72 4.43 -35.85 7.74
C TYR A 72 3.31 -36.29 6.80
N THR A 73 2.89 -37.54 6.92
CA THR A 73 1.71 -38.07 6.22
C THR A 73 0.66 -38.43 7.25
N VAL A 74 -0.55 -37.88 7.07
CA VAL A 74 -1.73 -38.17 7.87
C VAL A 74 -2.68 -38.99 7.04
N SER A 75 -2.89 -40.24 7.41
CA SER A 75 -3.81 -41.15 6.72
C SER A 75 -5.02 -41.49 7.59
N TYR A 76 -6.15 -41.68 6.92
CA TYR A 76 -7.46 -41.88 7.53
C TYR A 76 -8.03 -43.22 7.09
N ALA A 77 -8.53 -44.01 8.05
CA ALA A 77 -9.17 -45.28 7.78
C ALA A 77 -10.41 -45.49 8.67
N ILE A 78 -11.42 -46.18 8.15
CA ILE A 78 -12.52 -46.73 8.96
C ILE A 78 -12.46 -48.24 8.82
N ASP A 79 -12.28 -48.94 9.95
CA ASP A 79 -11.97 -50.37 9.97
C ASP A 79 -10.77 -50.69 9.03
N ASP A 80 -10.97 -51.54 8.02
CA ASP A 80 -9.97 -51.89 7.01
C ASP A 80 -10.08 -51.05 5.71
N LEU A 81 -10.96 -50.04 5.68
CA LEU A 81 -11.15 -49.17 4.51
C LEU A 81 -10.30 -47.91 4.64
N GLU A 82 -9.31 -47.78 3.76
CA GLU A 82 -8.53 -46.56 3.58
C GLU A 82 -9.39 -45.47 2.91
N LEU A 83 -9.44 -44.30 3.53
CA LEU A 83 -10.24 -43.16 3.07
C LEU A 83 -9.42 -42.16 2.26
N GLY A 84 -8.14 -42.00 2.62
CA GLY A 84 -7.20 -41.09 1.97
C GLY A 84 -6.08 -40.65 2.90
N GLU A 85 -5.17 -39.84 2.35
CA GLU A 85 -4.03 -39.28 3.07
C GLU A 85 -3.78 -37.82 2.67
N VAL A 86 -3.19 -37.07 3.59
CA VAL A 86 -2.70 -35.71 3.40
C VAL A 86 -1.24 -35.68 3.79
N THR A 87 -0.41 -35.03 2.96
CA THR A 87 0.99 -34.76 3.30
C THR A 87 1.09 -33.33 3.82
N VAL A 88 1.75 -33.16 4.96
CA VAL A 88 2.02 -31.88 5.61
C VAL A 88 3.52 -31.72 5.73
N GLU A 89 4.04 -30.63 5.18
CA GLU A 89 5.44 -30.25 5.32
C GLU A 89 5.56 -29.18 6.41
N VAL A 90 6.40 -29.45 7.40
CA VAL A 90 6.74 -28.52 8.49
C VAL A 90 8.16 -28.06 8.19
N ILE A 91 8.36 -26.76 8.06
CA ILE A 91 9.65 -26.18 7.70
C ILE A 91 10.18 -25.42 8.91
N GLU A 92 11.47 -25.56 9.21
CA GLU A 92 12.16 -24.72 10.18
C GLU A 92 12.49 -23.40 9.47
N LEU A 93 12.01 -22.29 10.03
CA LEU A 93 12.32 -20.97 9.51
C LEU A 93 13.78 -20.64 9.85
N ASP A 94 14.67 -20.76 8.86
CA ASP A 94 16.01 -20.18 8.95
C ASP A 94 15.93 -18.72 8.47
N LEU A 95 15.82 -17.80 9.42
CA LEU A 95 15.66 -16.36 9.15
C LEU A 95 16.85 -15.76 8.40
N ASP A 96 18.02 -16.42 8.40
CA ASP A 96 19.16 -16.06 7.55
C ASP A 96 18.91 -16.35 6.05
N SER A 97 17.77 -16.97 5.71
CA SER A 97 17.44 -17.45 4.37
C SER A 97 16.09 -16.96 3.83
N VAL A 98 15.60 -15.79 4.28
CA VAL A 98 14.50 -15.09 3.61
C VAL A 98 14.77 -14.98 2.11
N ASP A 99 13.81 -15.43 1.29
CA ASP A 99 13.98 -15.45 -0.17
C ASP A 99 13.97 -14.03 -0.73
N GLN A 100 13.00 -13.23 -0.28
CA GLN A 100 12.85 -11.85 -0.70
C GLN A 100 12.08 -11.00 0.32
N PHE A 101 12.45 -9.73 0.39
CA PHE A 101 11.62 -8.69 0.96
C PHE A 101 10.91 -7.95 -0.17
N PHE A 102 9.72 -7.43 0.12
CA PHE A 102 8.95 -6.62 -0.83
C PHE A 102 8.32 -5.42 -0.14
N LEU A 103 7.96 -4.42 -0.95
CA LEU A 103 7.21 -3.25 -0.52
C LEU A 103 5.87 -3.25 -1.24
N THR A 104 4.79 -3.06 -0.49
CA THR A 104 3.43 -2.98 -1.00
C THR A 104 2.82 -1.64 -0.64
N ALA A 105 2.24 -0.95 -1.60
CA ALA A 105 1.48 0.27 -1.36
C ALA A 105 0.00 -0.09 -1.10
N VAL A 106 -0.55 0.27 0.07
CA VAL A 106 -1.76 -0.36 0.65
C VAL A 106 -3.08 0.25 0.17
N GLU A 107 -3.10 1.41 -0.47
CA GLU A 107 -4.35 2.11 -0.84
C GLU A 107 -4.24 2.83 -2.19
N GLU A 108 -5.10 2.47 -3.15
CA GLU A 108 -5.18 2.97 -4.54
C GLU A 108 -3.83 2.99 -5.29
N GLU A 109 -3.77 2.45 -6.52
CA GLU A 109 -2.50 2.39 -7.27
C GLU A 109 -1.89 3.80 -7.53
N THR A 110 -2.65 4.87 -7.27
CA THR A 110 -2.33 6.26 -7.57
C THR A 110 -2.76 7.19 -6.43
N MET A 111 -1.83 8.03 -5.95
CA MET A 111 -2.17 9.22 -5.15
C MET A 111 -2.63 10.34 -6.09
N ASP A 112 -3.61 11.16 -5.69
CA ASP A 112 -4.05 12.32 -6.49
C ASP A 112 -3.88 13.63 -5.71
N LEU A 113 -3.26 14.61 -6.37
CA LEU A 113 -3.08 15.96 -5.82
C LEU A 113 -4.38 16.79 -5.79
N TYR A 114 -5.45 16.29 -6.40
CA TYR A 114 -6.73 16.97 -6.48
C TYR A 114 -7.84 16.21 -5.76
N ASP A 115 -8.53 16.93 -4.87
CA ASP A 115 -9.77 16.45 -4.25
C ASP A 115 -10.94 16.83 -5.15
N SER A 116 -11.39 15.86 -5.95
CA SER A 116 -12.51 16.06 -6.88
C SER A 116 -13.87 16.22 -6.18
N GLU A 117 -14.03 15.76 -4.94
CA GLU A 117 -15.27 15.95 -4.18
C GLU A 117 -15.39 17.38 -3.65
N GLU A 118 -14.26 17.94 -3.21
CA GLU A 118 -14.17 19.32 -2.71
C GLU A 118 -13.78 20.35 -3.78
N ASN A 119 -13.44 19.90 -4.99
CA ASN A 119 -13.04 20.71 -6.14
C ASN A 119 -11.89 21.67 -5.83
N LYS A 120 -10.84 21.14 -5.20
CA LYS A 120 -9.66 21.89 -4.74
C LYS A 120 -8.43 20.99 -4.66
N LEU A 121 -7.26 21.59 -4.47
CA LEU A 121 -6.05 20.81 -4.18
C LEU A 121 -6.21 20.02 -2.88
N ALA A 122 -5.82 18.75 -2.91
CA ALA A 122 -5.77 17.91 -1.74
C ALA A 122 -4.70 18.46 -0.77
N THR A 123 -5.06 18.60 0.49
CA THR A 123 -4.15 19.16 1.52
C THR A 123 -3.27 18.10 2.18
N ASP A 124 -3.58 16.83 1.96
CA ASP A 124 -2.97 15.70 2.62
C ASP A 124 -3.00 14.50 1.66
N VAL A 125 -1.91 14.33 0.92
CA VAL A 125 -1.77 13.32 -0.13
C VAL A 125 -0.71 12.34 0.32
N HIS A 126 -1.15 11.20 0.84
CA HIS A 126 -0.26 10.19 1.35
C HIS A 126 -0.79 8.80 1.13
N GLN A 127 0.14 7.86 1.16
CA GLN A 127 -0.11 6.44 1.03
C GLN A 127 0.71 5.69 2.07
N THR A 128 0.17 4.57 2.54
CA THR A 128 0.92 3.66 3.39
C THR A 128 1.67 2.66 2.52
N VAL A 129 2.97 2.56 2.71
CA VAL A 129 3.83 1.51 2.17
C VAL A 129 4.15 0.53 3.29
N THR A 130 3.92 -0.75 3.05
CA THR A 130 4.16 -1.84 3.99
C THR A 130 5.28 -2.74 3.50
N ILE A 131 6.21 -3.07 4.40
CA ILE A 131 7.23 -4.10 4.17
C ILE A 131 6.60 -5.47 4.40
N GLY A 132 6.86 -6.39 3.49
CA GLY A 132 6.64 -7.82 3.68
C GLY A 132 7.89 -8.63 3.35
N ALA A 133 7.85 -9.90 3.69
CA ALA A 133 8.89 -10.86 3.36
C ALA A 133 8.27 -12.22 3.06
N GLU A 134 8.93 -12.97 2.20
CA GLU A 134 8.55 -14.33 1.83
C GLU A 134 9.70 -15.30 2.15
N PHE A 135 9.35 -16.47 2.66
CA PHE A 135 10.24 -17.60 2.82
C PHE A 135 9.61 -18.85 2.22
N GLU A 136 10.30 -19.47 1.25
CA GLU A 136 9.82 -20.59 0.44
C GLU A 136 8.43 -20.33 -0.20
N GLY A 137 8.17 -19.08 -0.55
CA GLY A 137 6.88 -18.62 -1.11
C GLY A 137 5.73 -18.52 -0.11
N ILE A 138 6.03 -18.47 1.19
CA ILE A 138 5.08 -18.22 2.27
C ILE A 138 5.34 -16.82 2.83
N ASP A 139 4.29 -16.00 2.89
CA ASP A 139 4.34 -14.68 3.54
C ASP A 139 4.67 -14.83 5.03
N LEU A 140 5.67 -14.10 5.50
CA LEU A 140 6.02 -14.02 6.91
C LEU A 140 5.01 -13.15 7.67
N ASP A 141 4.67 -13.57 8.88
CA ASP A 141 3.87 -12.74 9.78
C ASP A 141 4.70 -11.58 10.37
N ALA A 142 4.06 -10.69 11.13
CA ALA A 142 4.72 -9.50 11.67
C ALA A 142 5.88 -9.82 12.63
N THR A 143 5.80 -10.91 13.40
CA THR A 143 6.86 -11.32 14.34
C THR A 143 8.03 -11.92 13.60
N GLU A 144 7.75 -12.75 12.59
CA GLU A 144 8.75 -13.36 11.72
C GLU A 144 9.47 -12.31 10.87
N LEU A 145 8.72 -11.35 10.32
CA LEU A 145 9.26 -10.22 9.58
C LEU A 145 10.18 -9.35 10.47
N GLU A 146 9.78 -9.04 11.71
CA GLU A 146 10.60 -8.27 12.65
C GLU A 146 11.94 -8.99 12.91
N ALA A 147 11.90 -10.31 13.11
CA ALA A 147 13.09 -11.11 13.32
C ALA A 147 14.00 -11.11 12.06
N ALA A 148 13.42 -11.37 10.88
CA ALA A 148 14.12 -11.33 9.60
C ALA A 148 14.80 -9.97 9.32
N LEU A 149 14.09 -8.86 9.58
CA LEU A 149 14.66 -7.51 9.44
C LEU A 149 15.74 -7.22 10.48
N GLY A 150 15.64 -7.83 11.67
CA GLY A 150 16.61 -7.70 12.75
C GLY A 150 17.92 -8.47 12.53
N ASP A 151 17.87 -9.53 11.75
CA ASP A 151 19.06 -10.33 11.39
C ASP A 151 19.88 -9.70 10.25
N LEU A 152 19.32 -8.71 9.54
CA LEU A 152 20.07 -7.93 8.55
C LEU A 152 21.17 -7.09 9.22
N ASP A 153 22.40 -7.26 8.76
CA ASP A 153 23.53 -6.45 9.21
C ASP A 153 23.36 -4.97 8.81
N GLY A 154 23.67 -4.05 9.73
CA GLY A 154 23.66 -2.60 9.43
C GLY A 154 22.34 -1.90 9.77
N SER A 155 22.07 -0.79 9.08
CA SER A 155 20.87 0.03 9.31
C SER A 155 19.95 0.06 8.09
N LEU A 156 18.64 0.06 8.32
CA LEU A 156 17.64 0.15 7.26
C LEU A 156 17.22 1.60 7.02
N LYS A 157 16.99 1.93 5.75
CA LYS A 157 16.43 3.22 5.32
C LYS A 157 15.41 3.03 4.21
N LEU A 158 14.40 3.88 4.19
CA LEU A 158 13.62 4.14 2.99
C LEU A 158 14.27 5.27 2.20
N THR A 159 14.28 5.13 0.87
CA THR A 159 14.77 6.14 -0.07
C THR A 159 13.80 6.26 -1.24
N THR A 160 13.65 7.47 -1.78
CA THR A 160 12.89 7.74 -3.01
C THR A 160 13.85 8.00 -4.17
N SER A 161 13.47 7.62 -5.39
CA SER A 161 14.22 8.00 -6.59
C SER A 161 14.03 9.47 -6.98
N ASN A 162 12.96 10.12 -6.50
CA ASN A 162 12.69 11.54 -6.73
C ASN A 162 11.86 12.15 -5.58
N SER A 163 12.50 12.97 -4.75
CA SER A 163 11.85 13.68 -3.63
C SER A 163 10.92 14.81 -4.05
N GLU A 164 10.97 15.25 -5.31
CA GLU A 164 10.02 16.24 -5.85
C GLU A 164 8.65 15.62 -6.14
N ILE A 165 8.58 14.29 -6.35
CA ILE A 165 7.33 13.57 -6.63
C ILE A 165 6.83 12.90 -5.35
N VAL A 166 7.72 12.22 -4.62
CA VAL A 166 7.38 11.45 -3.43
C VAL A 166 8.40 11.67 -2.34
N SER A 167 7.98 11.97 -1.11
CA SER A 167 8.88 12.26 0.01
C SER A 167 8.53 11.47 1.30
N PHE A 168 9.47 11.48 2.25
CA PHE A 168 9.24 11.02 3.62
C PHE A 168 9.36 12.22 4.55
N ASP A 169 8.21 12.77 4.98
CA ASP A 169 8.17 13.98 5.81
C ASP A 169 8.95 15.17 5.19
N GLY A 170 8.94 15.29 3.84
CA GLY A 170 9.65 16.32 3.08
C GLY A 170 11.12 15.99 2.79
N GLU A 171 11.61 14.82 3.16
CA GLU A 171 13.00 14.38 2.97
C GLU A 171 13.10 13.26 1.92
N GLU A 172 14.28 13.11 1.30
CA GLU A 172 14.56 12.06 0.30
C GLU A 172 14.76 10.66 0.92
N SER A 173 14.96 10.59 2.24
CA SER A 173 15.20 9.33 2.95
C SER A 173 14.73 9.40 4.40
N LYS A 174 14.42 8.22 4.96
CA LYS A 174 13.97 8.06 6.35
C LYS A 174 14.58 6.80 6.95
N ASP A 175 15.14 6.92 8.16
CA ASP A 175 15.64 5.77 8.92
C ASP A 175 14.47 4.88 9.35
N VAL A 176 14.68 3.57 9.24
CA VAL A 176 13.67 2.55 9.52
C VAL A 176 14.10 1.69 10.72
N SER A 177 13.17 1.44 11.63
CA SER A 177 13.32 0.42 12.66
C SER A 177 13.00 -0.96 12.08
N ASN A 178 13.74 -1.99 12.49
CA ASN A 178 13.42 -3.39 12.16
C ASN A 178 12.05 -3.86 12.70
N THR A 179 11.47 -3.11 13.63
CA THR A 179 10.15 -3.39 14.22
C THR A 179 9.00 -2.62 13.56
N THR A 180 9.26 -1.85 12.51
CA THR A 180 8.24 -1.05 11.82
C THR A 180 8.00 -1.63 10.44
N SER A 181 6.77 -2.04 10.16
CA SER A 181 6.36 -2.58 8.86
C SER A 181 5.70 -1.53 7.96
N ASP A 182 5.05 -0.52 8.55
CA ASP A 182 4.22 0.44 7.81
C ASP A 182 4.82 1.85 7.84
N PHE A 183 4.81 2.52 6.69
CA PHE A 183 5.40 3.84 6.50
C PHE A 183 4.47 4.73 5.68
N THR A 184 4.27 5.95 6.16
CA THR A 184 3.58 6.98 5.39
C THR A 184 4.54 7.62 4.41
N VAL A 185 4.08 7.72 3.17
CA VAL A 185 4.79 8.33 2.05
C VAL A 185 3.91 9.44 1.49
N ALA A 186 4.46 10.64 1.28
CA ALA A 186 3.73 11.80 0.79
C ALA A 186 3.89 11.96 -0.73
N GLY A 187 2.79 12.29 -1.42
CA GLY A 187 2.80 12.72 -2.81
C GLY A 187 2.95 14.24 -2.90
N GLU A 188 3.96 14.70 -3.63
CA GLU A 188 4.38 16.11 -3.69
C GLU A 188 4.10 16.74 -5.06
N ALA A 189 4.33 15.99 -6.15
CA ALA A 189 4.11 16.44 -7.51
C ALA A 189 3.74 15.28 -8.44
N GLU A 190 3.11 15.60 -9.57
CA GLU A 190 2.73 14.62 -10.59
C GLU A 190 3.95 13.84 -11.11
N GLY A 191 3.81 12.52 -11.19
CA GLY A 191 4.79 11.63 -11.78
C GLY A 191 4.89 10.28 -11.06
N THR A 192 5.92 9.51 -11.39
CA THR A 192 6.19 8.23 -10.75
C THR A 192 7.57 8.25 -10.13
N ALA A 193 7.67 7.81 -8.87
CA ALA A 193 8.92 7.64 -8.15
C ALA A 193 9.00 6.24 -7.54
N THR A 194 10.22 5.70 -7.45
CA THR A 194 10.48 4.39 -6.85
C THR A 194 10.84 4.60 -5.39
N VAL A 195 10.07 4.02 -4.49
CA VAL A 195 10.43 3.90 -3.08
C VAL A 195 11.18 2.60 -2.87
N SER A 196 12.32 2.65 -2.21
CA SER A 196 13.20 1.51 -1.95
C SER A 196 13.50 1.38 -0.47
N LEU A 197 13.45 0.15 0.03
CA LEU A 197 14.05 -0.24 1.30
C LEU A 197 15.51 -0.63 1.02
N VAL A 198 16.44 0.04 1.68
CA VAL A 198 17.87 -0.19 1.53
C VAL A 198 18.52 -0.57 2.85
N GLN A 199 19.45 -1.51 2.79
CA GLN A 199 20.40 -1.85 3.84
C GLN A 199 21.64 -0.98 3.69
N VAL A 200 22.12 -0.39 4.79
CA VAL A 200 23.32 0.44 4.82
C VAL A 200 24.35 -0.17 5.77
N GLU A 201 25.49 -0.58 5.21
CA GLU A 201 26.62 -1.17 5.91
C GLU A 201 27.88 -0.32 5.69
N GLY A 202 28.04 0.71 6.53
CA GLY A 202 29.11 1.69 6.35
C GLY A 202 28.91 2.50 5.05
N ASP A 203 29.79 2.31 4.06
CA ASP A 203 29.70 2.96 2.76
C ASP A 203 28.94 2.13 1.71
N PHE A 204 28.51 0.91 2.05
CA PHE A 204 27.76 0.03 1.17
C PHE A 204 26.26 0.25 1.35
N VAL A 205 25.54 0.35 0.24
CA VAL A 205 24.08 0.47 0.20
C VAL A 205 23.54 -0.61 -0.73
N THR A 206 22.65 -1.46 -0.21
CA THR A 206 22.03 -2.56 -0.94
C THR A 206 20.53 -2.39 -0.94
N THR A 207 19.90 -2.33 -2.11
CA THR A 207 18.44 -2.34 -2.21
C THR A 207 17.91 -3.75 -1.92
N ILE A 208 16.99 -3.84 -0.96
CA ILE A 208 16.40 -5.09 -0.52
C ILE A 208 15.01 -5.27 -1.15
N ALA A 209 14.25 -4.20 -1.20
CA ALA A 209 12.91 -4.18 -1.77
C ALA A 209 12.64 -2.81 -2.42
N ALA A 210 11.78 -2.79 -3.43
CA ALA A 210 11.38 -1.56 -4.10
C ALA A 210 9.94 -1.67 -4.61
N THR A 211 9.26 -0.53 -4.67
CA THR A 211 7.93 -0.39 -5.27
C THR A 211 7.81 0.97 -5.95
N ASP A 212 7.04 1.04 -7.02
CA ASP A 212 6.77 2.29 -7.72
C ASP A 212 5.49 2.92 -7.17
N ILE A 213 5.55 4.22 -6.93
CA ILE A 213 4.44 5.03 -6.47
C ILE A 213 4.15 6.08 -7.53
N THR A 214 2.89 6.15 -7.96
CA THR A 214 2.43 7.13 -8.94
C THR A 214 1.58 8.18 -8.24
N VAL A 215 1.90 9.44 -8.52
CA VAL A 215 1.15 10.62 -8.11
C VAL A 215 0.56 11.23 -9.37
N GLU A 216 -0.75 11.36 -9.41
CA GLU A 216 -1.49 12.01 -10.47
C GLU A 216 -1.87 13.43 -10.06
N ASN A 217 -2.13 14.25 -11.08
CA ASN A 217 -2.69 15.56 -10.91
C ASN A 217 -3.95 15.66 -11.76
N SER A 218 -5.10 15.35 -11.16
CA SER A 218 -6.38 15.41 -11.88
C SER A 218 -7.03 16.80 -11.88
N THR A 219 -6.29 17.85 -11.47
CA THR A 219 -6.77 19.22 -11.57
C THR A 219 -7.22 19.55 -13.00
N PRO A 220 -8.29 20.35 -13.15
CA PRO A 220 -8.65 20.92 -14.43
C PRO A 220 -7.50 21.72 -15.04
N GLN A 221 -7.21 21.47 -16.32
CA GLN A 221 -6.16 22.17 -17.04
C GLN A 221 -6.75 23.40 -17.73
N ILE A 222 -6.41 24.59 -17.22
CA ILE A 222 -6.94 25.85 -17.74
C ILE A 222 -6.17 26.23 -19.00
N THR A 223 -6.84 26.10 -20.13
CA THR A 223 -6.31 26.38 -21.47
C THR A 223 -6.77 27.73 -22.02
N GLU A 224 -7.78 28.33 -21.41
CA GLU A 224 -8.32 29.64 -21.79
C GLU A 224 -8.86 30.41 -20.58
N ILE A 225 -8.56 31.71 -20.52
CA ILE A 225 -9.19 32.68 -19.61
C ILE A 225 -9.67 33.88 -20.42
N THR A 226 -10.93 34.25 -20.24
CA THR A 226 -11.56 35.42 -20.87
C THR A 226 -12.38 36.21 -19.84
N LEU A 227 -12.86 37.39 -20.22
CA LEU A 227 -13.84 38.13 -19.42
C LEU A 227 -15.25 37.56 -19.66
N GLU A 228 -16.04 37.41 -18.61
CA GLU A 228 -17.46 37.02 -18.71
C GLU A 228 -18.25 38.05 -19.55
N ASP A 229 -17.90 39.32 -19.40
CA ASP A 229 -18.47 40.44 -20.14
C ASP A 229 -17.34 41.38 -20.57
N GLU A 230 -17.19 41.57 -21.89
CA GLU A 230 -16.19 42.47 -22.48
C GLU A 230 -16.38 43.94 -22.04
N GLU A 231 -17.57 44.34 -21.58
CA GLU A 231 -17.82 45.68 -21.04
C GLU A 231 -17.41 45.83 -19.56
N SER A 232 -17.01 44.74 -18.91
CA SER A 232 -16.67 44.65 -17.49
C SER A 232 -15.21 44.21 -17.28
N PRO A 233 -14.23 45.13 -17.43
CA PRO A 233 -12.82 44.79 -17.34
C PRO A 233 -12.41 44.34 -15.92
N LEU A 234 -11.34 43.56 -15.85
CA LEU A 234 -10.77 43.10 -14.58
C LEU A 234 -10.32 44.31 -13.75
N ARG A 235 -10.75 44.39 -12.48
CA ARG A 235 -10.42 45.53 -11.61
C ARG A 235 -9.19 45.24 -10.76
N ILE A 236 -8.18 46.10 -10.89
CA ILE A 236 -6.93 46.03 -10.11
C ILE A 236 -6.93 47.15 -9.07
N ASN A 237 -6.79 46.80 -7.80
CA ASN A 237 -6.78 47.76 -6.71
C ASN A 237 -5.53 48.65 -6.70
N ALA A 238 -5.47 49.62 -5.79
CA ALA A 238 -4.36 50.57 -5.71
C ALA A 238 -3.00 49.90 -5.44
N GLU A 239 -3.01 48.77 -4.72
CA GLU A 239 -1.84 47.97 -4.33
C GLU A 239 -1.36 47.03 -5.44
N GLY A 240 -2.14 46.87 -6.51
CA GLY A 240 -1.80 46.04 -7.67
C GLY A 240 -2.43 44.65 -7.66
N TYR A 241 -3.31 44.35 -6.71
CA TYR A 241 -4.02 43.07 -6.63
C TYR A 241 -5.38 43.13 -7.32
N VAL A 242 -5.83 42.00 -7.83
CA VAL A 242 -7.19 41.83 -8.37
C VAL A 242 -8.21 41.99 -7.23
N GLU A 243 -9.26 42.79 -7.44
CA GLU A 243 -10.33 42.96 -6.44
C GLU A 243 -11.21 41.70 -6.34
N THR A 244 -11.52 41.08 -7.49
CA THR A 244 -12.32 39.86 -7.61
C THR A 244 -12.05 39.19 -8.96
N TYR A 245 -12.02 37.86 -8.96
CA TYR A 245 -11.86 37.05 -10.17
C TYR A 245 -13.19 36.67 -10.82
N ASN A 246 -14.33 37.05 -10.25
CA ASN A 246 -15.66 36.69 -10.76
C ASN A 246 -15.97 37.26 -12.14
N THR A 247 -15.14 38.18 -12.65
CA THR A 247 -15.24 38.70 -14.02
C THR A 247 -14.52 37.83 -15.04
N LEU A 248 -13.74 36.84 -14.59
CA LEU A 248 -13.04 35.89 -15.44
C LEU A 248 -13.88 34.63 -15.63
N THR A 249 -13.80 34.05 -16.82
CA THR A 249 -14.43 32.77 -17.15
C THR A 249 -13.47 31.90 -17.97
N SER A 250 -13.64 30.59 -17.84
CA SER A 250 -12.92 29.57 -18.59
C SER A 250 -13.91 28.44 -18.95
N PRO A 251 -13.79 27.81 -20.12
CA PRO A 251 -14.53 26.60 -20.43
C PRO A 251 -14.07 25.38 -19.61
N ASP A 252 -12.90 25.44 -18.97
CA ASP A 252 -12.25 24.31 -18.32
C ASP A 252 -12.66 24.15 -16.84
N VAL A 253 -13.19 25.21 -16.21
CA VAL A 253 -13.62 25.23 -14.80
C VAL A 253 -14.93 25.99 -14.63
N GLU A 254 -15.71 25.64 -13.60
CA GLU A 254 -16.96 26.36 -13.30
C GLU A 254 -16.69 27.80 -12.79
N GLU A 255 -15.65 27.99 -11.99
CA GLU A 255 -15.25 29.28 -11.43
C GLU A 255 -13.72 29.38 -11.35
N ILE A 256 -13.16 30.54 -11.69
CA ILE A 256 -11.74 30.85 -11.51
C ILE A 256 -11.53 31.31 -10.07
N THR A 257 -10.78 30.53 -9.30
CA THR A 257 -10.46 30.83 -7.89
C THR A 257 -9.04 31.39 -7.75
N ASN A 258 -8.74 32.00 -6.60
CA ASN A 258 -7.40 32.53 -6.32
C ASN A 258 -6.30 31.44 -6.37
N GLU A 259 -6.62 30.20 -6.01
CA GLU A 259 -5.65 29.10 -5.94
C GLU A 259 -5.16 28.66 -7.33
N MET A 260 -5.98 28.89 -8.35
CA MET A 260 -5.64 28.63 -9.75
C MET A 260 -4.69 29.69 -10.33
N ILE A 261 -4.61 30.88 -9.72
CA ILE A 261 -3.84 32.01 -10.23
C ILE A 261 -2.56 32.18 -9.42
N GLU A 262 -1.42 31.99 -10.08
CA GLU A 262 -0.09 32.20 -9.48
C GLU A 262 0.23 33.69 -9.35
N GLU A 263 0.03 34.46 -10.43
CA GLU A 263 0.37 35.88 -10.47
C GLU A 263 -0.54 36.65 -11.43
N VAL A 264 -0.81 37.92 -11.09
CA VAL A 264 -1.43 38.88 -12.02
C VAL A 264 -0.57 40.12 -12.15
N VAL A 265 -0.16 40.42 -13.38
CA VAL A 265 0.67 41.59 -13.71
C VAL A 265 -0.15 42.60 -14.50
N PHE A 266 -0.44 43.75 -13.89
CA PHE A 266 -1.14 44.84 -14.56
C PHE A 266 -0.21 45.73 -15.40
N VAL A 267 -0.49 45.86 -16.69
CA VAL A 267 0.28 46.67 -17.64
C VAL A 267 -0.48 47.96 -17.97
N SER A 268 -0.32 48.96 -17.10
CA SER A 268 -1.02 50.26 -17.21
C SER A 268 -0.85 51.02 -18.53
N SER A 269 0.20 50.75 -19.31
CA SER A 269 0.38 51.39 -20.62
C SER A 269 -0.56 50.85 -21.71
N GLN A 270 -1.19 49.71 -21.44
CA GLN A 270 -2.04 48.98 -22.38
C GLN A 270 -3.43 48.67 -21.80
N ASP A 271 -3.69 49.02 -20.53
CA ASP A 271 -4.93 48.69 -19.81
C ASP A 271 -5.29 47.19 -19.90
N ILE A 272 -4.28 46.34 -19.69
CA ILE A 272 -4.41 44.88 -19.65
C ILE A 272 -3.84 44.30 -18.36
N ALA A 273 -4.33 43.13 -17.99
CA ALA A 273 -3.72 42.25 -16.99
C ALA A 273 -3.20 40.98 -17.68
N ILE A 274 -1.96 40.61 -17.34
CA ILE A 274 -1.38 39.32 -17.69
C ILE A 274 -1.61 38.40 -16.50
N ILE A 275 -2.30 37.28 -16.74
CA ILE A 275 -2.68 36.31 -15.72
C ILE A 275 -1.82 35.06 -15.92
N TYR A 276 -1.10 34.68 -14.87
CA TYR A 276 -0.32 33.46 -14.80
C TYR A 276 -1.13 32.45 -13.99
N VAL A 277 -1.53 31.36 -14.63
CA VAL A 277 -2.16 30.22 -13.98
C VAL A 277 -1.07 29.38 -13.34
N SER A 278 -1.30 28.86 -12.15
CA SER A 278 -0.33 28.01 -11.47
C SER A 278 -0.04 26.73 -12.25
N GLU A 279 1.18 26.21 -12.13
CA GLU A 279 1.62 25.03 -12.89
C GLU A 279 0.69 23.82 -12.67
N VAL A 280 0.15 23.67 -11.46
CA VAL A 280 -0.76 22.59 -11.10
C VAL A 280 -2.04 22.63 -11.92
N TYR A 281 -2.50 23.80 -12.40
CA TYR A 281 -3.68 23.95 -13.27
C TYR A 281 -3.30 24.19 -14.76
N GLY A 282 -2.08 23.82 -15.16
CA GLY A 282 -1.61 23.85 -16.54
C GLY A 282 -0.65 24.98 -16.91
N GLY A 283 -0.34 25.90 -15.98
CA GLY A 283 0.74 26.88 -16.15
C GLY A 283 0.53 27.91 -17.28
N GLY A 284 -0.72 28.10 -17.71
CA GLY A 284 -1.06 28.97 -18.84
C GLY A 284 -0.81 30.46 -18.55
N VAL A 285 -0.55 31.24 -19.61
CA VAL A 285 -0.45 32.70 -19.54
C VAL A 285 -1.50 33.33 -20.42
N PHE A 286 -2.36 34.16 -19.82
CA PHE A 286 -3.51 34.78 -20.47
C PHE A 286 -3.45 36.30 -20.35
N THR A 287 -4.15 36.99 -21.24
CA THR A 287 -4.22 38.46 -21.23
C THR A 287 -5.66 38.90 -21.37
N VAL A 288 -6.10 39.75 -20.45
CA VAL A 288 -7.46 40.31 -20.43
C VAL A 288 -7.41 41.83 -20.27
N GLU A 289 -8.46 42.52 -20.70
CA GLU A 289 -8.61 43.95 -20.42
C GLU A 289 -8.75 44.17 -18.91
N ALA A 290 -8.07 45.18 -18.40
CA ALA A 290 -8.05 45.49 -16.98
C ALA A 290 -7.98 47.00 -16.75
N VAL A 291 -8.60 47.44 -15.67
CA VAL A 291 -8.57 48.84 -15.25
C VAL A 291 -8.10 48.93 -13.81
N ARG A 292 -7.32 49.96 -13.52
CA ARG A 292 -7.04 50.30 -12.14
C ARG A 292 -8.34 50.81 -11.52
N ALA A 293 -8.82 50.15 -10.48
CA ALA A 293 -9.87 50.68 -9.64
C ALA A 293 -9.35 52.02 -9.12
N ASN A 294 -9.93 53.11 -9.62
CA ASN A 294 -9.72 54.40 -9.00
C ASN A 294 -10.17 54.24 -7.54
N ALA A 295 -9.39 54.75 -6.60
CA ALA A 295 -9.91 55.00 -5.26
C ALA A 295 -11.15 55.87 -5.46
N GLU A 296 -12.34 55.26 -5.45
CA GLU A 296 -13.56 56.03 -5.53
C GLU A 296 -13.53 56.95 -4.32
N ASN A 297 -13.55 58.26 -4.62
CA ASN A 297 -13.64 59.30 -3.62
C ASN A 297 -14.80 58.95 -2.66
N ASN A 298 -14.53 59.07 -1.35
CA ASN A 298 -15.51 59.17 -0.27
C ASN A 298 -16.89 59.71 -0.69
#